data_AF-A0A498JKR5-F1
#
_entry.id   AF-A0A498JKR5-F1
#
_cell.length_a   1.000
_cell.length_b   1.000
_cell.length_c   1.000
_cell.angle_alpha   90.00
_cell.angle_beta   90.00
_cell.angle_gamma   90.00
#
_symmetry.space_group_name_H-M   'P 1'
#
loop_
_entity.id
_entity.type
_entity.pdbx_description
1 polymer ?
#
loop_
_entity_poly.entity_id
_entity_poly.type
_entity_poly.pdbx_seq_one_letter_code
_entity_poly.pdbx_strand_id
1 'polypeptide(L)'
;MTLLSFNPYGEYWREVRKIVIFKLLSAKRVQMFQSVRDEEVGLMLKSTKHCKGPVNISELTLFLANNVLSRLAFGKKYDAEGEIGKNRLHE
;
A
#
# COMPACT_ATOMS: atom_id res chain seq x y z
N MET A 1 -0.90 -11.37 -0.20
CA MET A 1 -0.36 -11.21 1.17
C MET A 1 -1.29 -11.84 2.23
N THR A 2 -2.60 -11.86 2.02
CA THR A 2 -3.60 -12.42 2.95
C THR A 2 -3.46 -13.94 3.18
N LEU A 3 -3.01 -14.73 2.20
CA LEU A 3 -2.79 -16.18 2.36
C LEU A 3 -1.73 -16.53 3.42
N LEU A 4 -0.84 -15.61 3.75
CA LEU A 4 0.17 -15.80 4.79
C LEU A 4 -0.41 -15.62 6.20
N SER A 5 -1.32 -14.67 6.39
CA SER A 5 -1.83 -14.34 7.72
C SER A 5 -2.79 -15.39 8.29
N PHE A 6 -3.37 -16.27 7.46
CA PHE A 6 -4.34 -17.29 7.87
C PHE A 6 -3.77 -18.70 8.06
N ASN A 7 -2.45 -18.90 7.90
CA ASN A 7 -1.81 -20.16 8.24
C ASN A 7 -1.42 -20.14 9.73
N PRO A 8 -1.72 -21.16 10.56
CA PRO A 8 -1.14 -21.29 11.89
C PRO A 8 0.36 -21.00 11.83
N TYR A 9 0.88 -20.24 12.80
CA TYR A 9 2.26 -19.76 12.90
C TYR A 9 3.30 -20.89 12.73
N GLY A 10 3.56 -21.27 11.48
CA GLY A 10 4.36 -22.42 11.08
C GLY A 10 5.65 -22.01 10.38
N GLU A 11 6.52 -22.98 10.13
CA GLU A 11 7.82 -22.76 9.49
C GLU A 11 7.68 -22.06 8.13
N TYR A 12 6.70 -22.48 7.33
CA TYR A 12 6.35 -21.84 6.04
C TYR A 12 6.12 -20.33 6.16
N TRP A 13 5.34 -19.91 7.16
CA TRP A 13 5.05 -18.50 7.36
C TRP A 13 6.29 -17.71 7.80
N ARG A 14 7.16 -18.31 8.62
CA ARG A 14 8.44 -17.68 9.02
C ARG A 14 9.35 -17.49 7.81
N GLU A 15 9.44 -18.47 6.94
CA GLU A 15 10.28 -18.40 5.74
C GLU A 15 9.79 -17.34 4.76
N VAL A 16 8.48 -17.28 4.51
CA VAL A 16 7.95 -16.23 3.63
C VAL A 16 8.08 -14.83 4.26
N ARG A 17 7.87 -14.69 5.57
CA ARG A 17 8.16 -13.43 6.27
C ARG A 17 9.63 -13.02 6.10
N LYS A 18 10.55 -13.96 6.23
CA LYS A 18 11.99 -13.73 6.06
C LYS A 18 12.31 -13.23 4.65
N ILE A 19 11.70 -13.84 3.63
CA ILE A 19 11.83 -13.41 2.24
C ILE A 19 11.29 -11.98 2.06
N VAL A 20 10.10 -11.68 2.57
CA VAL A 20 9.50 -10.34 2.51
C VAL A 20 10.40 -9.30 3.17
N ILE A 21 10.87 -9.58 4.39
CA ILE A 21 11.76 -8.67 5.13
C ILE A 21 13.05 -8.44 4.36
N PHE A 22 13.69 -9.49 3.85
CA PHE A 22 14.98 -9.37 3.19
C PHE A 22 14.89 -8.69 1.81
N LYS A 23 13.88 -9.06 1.01
CA LYS A 23 13.75 -8.61 -0.38
C LYS A 23 13.04 -7.26 -0.52
N LEU A 24 12.11 -6.94 0.38
CA LEU A 24 11.26 -5.75 0.26
C LEU A 24 11.50 -4.73 1.38
N LEU A 25 11.74 -5.19 2.62
CA LEU A 25 11.82 -4.31 3.80
C LEU A 25 13.24 -4.20 4.40
N SER A 26 14.29 -4.65 3.71
CA SER A 26 15.66 -4.48 4.19
C SER A 26 16.05 -3.00 4.15
N ALA A 27 16.93 -2.56 5.06
CA ALA A 27 17.31 -1.14 5.17
C ALA A 27 17.75 -0.54 3.82
N LYS A 28 18.53 -1.28 3.03
CA LYS A 28 18.94 -0.90 1.67
C LYS A 28 17.75 -0.75 0.72
N ARG A 29 16.80 -1.69 0.73
CA ARG A 29 15.59 -1.64 -0.10
C ARG A 29 14.67 -0.52 0.32
N VAL A 30 14.50 -0.30 1.62
CA VAL A 30 13.75 0.83 2.17
C VAL A 30 14.35 2.15 1.70
N GLN A 31 15.67 2.30 1.68
CA GLN A 31 16.30 3.50 1.10
C GLN A 31 16.05 3.62 -0.41
N MET A 32 16.23 2.54 -1.18
CA MET A 32 15.95 2.56 -2.63
C MET A 32 14.49 2.86 -2.97
N PHE A 33 13.56 2.47 -2.11
CA PHE A 33 12.12 2.72 -2.27
C PHE A 33 11.64 4.00 -1.59
N GLN A 34 12.56 4.87 -1.15
CA GLN A 34 12.22 6.14 -0.51
C GLN A 34 11.38 7.01 -1.45
N SER A 35 11.78 7.16 -2.71
CA SER A 35 11.04 7.95 -3.70
C SER A 35 9.62 7.45 -3.90
N VAL A 36 9.41 6.13 -3.92
CA VAL A 36 8.07 5.52 -4.01
C VAL A 36 7.24 5.86 -2.78
N ARG A 37 7.82 5.78 -1.58
CA ARG A 37 7.10 6.18 -0.36
C ARG A 37 6.76 7.67 -0.34
N ASP A 38 7.69 8.52 -0.75
CA ASP A 38 7.49 9.98 -0.78
C ASP A 38 6.37 10.36 -1.76
N GLU A 39 6.29 9.69 -2.91
CA GLU A 39 5.17 9.82 -3.85
C GLU A 39 3.83 9.42 -3.23
N GLU A 40 3.74 8.22 -2.64
CA GLU A 40 2.49 7.73 -2.03
C GLU A 40 2.04 8.60 -0.85
N VAL A 41 2.98 9.04 -0.01
CA VAL A 41 2.72 9.99 1.08
C VAL A 41 2.24 11.33 0.53
N GLY A 42 2.84 11.81 -0.57
CA GLY A 42 2.39 13.02 -1.26
C GLY A 42 0.95 12.92 -1.77
N LEU A 43 0.57 11.76 -2.33
CA LEU A 43 -0.80 11.48 -2.77
C LEU A 43 -1.76 11.41 -1.57
N MET A 44 -1.37 10.75 -0.49
CA MET A 44 -2.14 10.67 0.75
C MET A 44 -2.35 12.04 1.41
N LEU A 45 -1.33 12.90 1.43
CA LEU A 45 -1.49 14.27 1.93
C LEU A 45 -2.43 15.08 1.03
N LYS A 46 -2.35 14.92 -0.30
CA LYS A 46 -3.27 15.59 -1.23
C LYS A 46 -4.72 15.17 -0.99
N SER A 47 -5.01 13.89 -0.78
CA SER A 47 -6.37 13.44 -0.48
C SER A 47 -6.84 13.96 0.88
N THR A 48 -5.97 13.90 1.89
CA THR A 48 -6.26 14.38 3.26
C THR A 48 -6.53 15.89 3.31
N LYS A 49 -5.82 16.70 2.50
CA LYS A 49 -6.05 18.15 2.39
C LYS A 49 -7.48 18.52 1.97
N HIS A 50 -8.18 17.62 1.28
CA HIS A 50 -9.56 17.85 0.84
C HIS A 50 -10.59 17.28 1.82
N CYS A 51 -10.16 16.58 2.89
CA CYS A 51 -11.06 16.08 3.92
C CYS A 51 -11.47 17.21 4.87
N LYS A 52 -12.78 17.41 5.02
CA LYS A 52 -13.36 18.42 5.94
C LYS A 52 -13.71 17.85 7.33
N GLY A 53 -13.29 16.63 7.64
CA GLY A 53 -13.67 15.90 8.84
C GLY A 53 -12.52 15.10 9.46
N PRO A 54 -12.74 14.48 10.64
CA PRO A 54 -11.72 13.69 11.31
C PRO A 54 -11.24 12.53 10.43
N VAL A 55 -9.94 12.32 10.43
CA VAL A 55 -9.27 11.39 9.53
C VAL A 55 -8.74 10.21 10.34
N ASN A 56 -9.11 8.99 9.95
CA ASN A 56 -8.63 7.78 10.59
C ASN A 56 -7.20 7.47 10.13
N ILE A 57 -6.23 7.74 11.00
CA ILE A 57 -4.81 7.53 10.70
C ILE A 57 -4.47 6.05 10.54
N SER A 58 -5.16 5.16 11.27
CA SER A 58 -4.94 3.71 11.16
C SER A 58 -5.27 3.21 9.75
N GLU A 59 -6.41 3.64 9.24
CA GLU A 59 -6.88 3.29 7.90
C GLU A 59 -5.97 3.90 6.81
N LEU A 60 -5.59 5.16 6.95
CA LEU A 60 -4.63 5.81 6.05
C LEU A 60 -3.28 5.09 6.01
N THR A 61 -2.77 4.70 7.18
CA THR A 61 -1.47 4.01 7.28
C THR A 61 -1.54 2.64 6.61
N LEU A 62 -2.65 1.92 6.79
CA LEU A 62 -2.87 0.62 6.13
C LEU A 62 -2.97 0.79 4.62
N PHE A 63 -3.68 1.82 4.14
CA PHE A 63 -3.79 2.15 2.72
C PHE A 63 -2.42 2.49 2.11
N LEU A 64 -1.64 3.33 2.77
CA LEU A 64 -0.27 3.68 2.36
C LEU A 64 0.63 2.44 2.28
N ALA A 65 0.59 1.57 3.30
CA ALA A 65 1.38 0.34 3.32
C ALA A 65 0.99 -0.60 2.16
N ASN A 66 -0.30 -0.74 1.87
CA ASN A 66 -0.79 -1.56 0.76
C ASN A 66 -0.39 -1.00 -0.60
N ASN A 67 -0.46 0.32 -0.80
CA ASN A 67 -0.04 0.95 -2.06
C ASN A 67 1.45 0.76 -2.30
N VAL A 68 2.28 1.06 -1.30
CA VAL A 68 3.73 0.85 -1.39
C VAL A 68 4.02 -0.62 -1.68
N LEU A 69 3.44 -1.54 -0.92
CA LEU A 69 3.66 -2.97 -1.12
C LEU A 69 3.22 -3.47 -2.50
N SER A 70 2.07 -3.00 -3.00
CA SER A 70 1.58 -3.35 -4.35
C SER A 70 2.51 -2.83 -5.43
N ARG A 71 3.01 -1.60 -5.29
CA ARG A 71 3.95 -0.98 -6.23
C ARG A 71 5.30 -1.71 -6.23
N LEU A 72 5.75 -2.16 -5.06
CA LEU A 72 6.97 -2.93 -4.92
C LEU A 72 6.83 -4.38 -5.43
N ALA A 73 5.68 -5.00 -5.24
CA ALA A 73 5.43 -6.38 -5.66
C ALA A 73 5.18 -6.50 -7.17
N PHE A 74 4.48 -5.53 -7.77
CA PHE A 74 4.04 -5.60 -9.17
C PHE A 74 4.77 -4.62 -10.10
N GLY A 75 5.60 -3.71 -9.56
CA GLY A 75 6.34 -2.72 -10.35
C GLY A 75 5.47 -1.70 -11.08
N LYS A 76 4.15 -1.71 -10.87
CA LYS A 76 3.17 -0.84 -11.53
C LYS A 76 2.39 -0.01 -10.51
N LYS A 77 2.14 1.24 -10.88
CA LYS A 77 1.23 2.16 -10.20
C LYS A 77 -0.19 1.59 -10.35
N TYR A 78 -0.85 1.27 -9.25
CA TYR A 78 -2.31 1.17 -9.27
C TYR A 78 -2.82 2.59 -9.21
N ASP A 79 -3.16 3.15 -10.36
CA ASP A 79 -4.03 4.33 -10.40
C ASP A 79 -5.37 3.86 -9.87
N ALA A 80 -5.64 4.10 -8.59
CA ALA A 80 -6.99 4.22 -8.09
C ALA A 80 -7.59 5.54 -8.63
N GLU A 81 -7.62 5.69 -9.95
CA GLU A 81 -8.68 6.45 -10.59
C GLU A 81 -9.93 5.62 -10.37
N GLY A 82 -10.71 6.04 -9.38
CA GLY A 82 -12.02 5.47 -9.16
C GLY A 82 -12.80 5.48 -10.47
N GLU A 83 -13.27 4.31 -10.86
CA GLU A 83 -14.64 4.15 -11.32
C GLU A 83 -15.62 4.62 -10.21
N ILE A 84 -15.57 5.90 -9.88
CA ILE A 84 -16.59 6.63 -9.13
C ILE A 84 -16.90 7.85 -9.99
N GLY A 85 -17.61 7.63 -11.11
CA GLY A 85 -18.05 8.76 -11.93
C GLY A 85 -18.37 8.53 -13.41
N LYS A 86 -18.69 7.31 -13.88
CA LYS A 86 -19.32 7.14 -15.20
C LYS A 86 -20.28 5.95 -15.19
N ASN A 87 -21.42 6.09 -14.52
CA ASN A 87 -22.66 5.37 -14.88
C ASN A 87 -23.92 5.98 -14.26
N ARG A 88 -23.96 7.30 -14.13
CA ARG A 88 -25.21 8.07 -14.04
C ARG A 88 -25.00 9.35 -14.80
N LEU A 89 -25.62 9.42 -15.98
CA LEU A 89 -25.91 10.57 -16.86
C LEU A 89 -25.68 10.23 -18.35
N HIS A 90 -26.48 9.27 -18.84
CA HIS A 90 -27.02 9.05 -20.20
C HIS A 90 -27.51 7.59 -20.17
N GLU A 91 -28.79 7.23 -20.16
CA GLU A 91 -30.08 7.89 -20.40
C GLU A 91 -31.12 7.26 -19.46
#